data_AF-A0A450SZP5-F1
#
_entry.id   AF-A0A450SZP5-F1
#
_cell.length_a   1.000
_cell.length_b   1.000
_cell.length_c   1.000
_cell.angle_alpha   90.00
_cell.angle_beta   90.00
_cell.angle_gamma   90.00
#
_symmetry.space_group_name_H-M   'P 1'
#
loop_
_entity.id
_entity.type
_entity.pdbx_description
1 polymer ?
#
loop_
_entity_poly.entity_id
_entity_poly.type
_entity_poly.pdbx_seq_one_letter_code
_entity_poly.pdbx_strand_id
1 'polypeptide(L)'
;MLIDEIQYAPQLLPFIKMAVDKDRQPGLFWLTGSQQFHLMKGVSESLAGRVGIIRLLGFSYRERMGRTAQYPPFLPVPEIIEARSQTDALPSLAPLSLKEVYKIIWRGALPTVALHEETDRDLFYSSYVQTYLQRDVRDLARIGDLTAFLRFLRASAAHSGQLLDLAGLARDADIAPNTAKSWLSILVPRSSCA
;
A
#
# COMPACT_ATOMS: atom_id res chain seq x y z
N MET A 1 -0.61 -18.71 -15.52
CA MET A 1 0.83 -18.69 -15.16
C MET A 1 1.08 -17.55 -14.20
N LEU A 2 1.89 -17.74 -13.14
CA LEU A 2 2.28 -16.68 -12.20
C LEU A 2 3.73 -16.28 -12.48
N ILE A 3 4.00 -14.98 -12.61
CA ILE A 3 5.35 -14.43 -12.70
C ILE A 3 5.54 -13.50 -11.51
N ASP A 4 6.50 -13.86 -10.66
CA ASP A 4 6.82 -13.10 -9.46
C ASP A 4 7.83 -11.98 -9.79
N GLU A 5 7.65 -10.82 -9.16
CA GLU A 5 8.56 -9.66 -9.27
C GLU A 5 8.91 -9.26 -10.71
N ILE A 6 7.88 -9.06 -11.55
CA ILE A 6 8.01 -8.78 -13.00
C ILE A 6 8.90 -7.56 -13.31
N GLN A 7 9.10 -6.63 -12.36
CA GLN A 7 9.98 -5.48 -12.55
C GLN A 7 11.46 -5.87 -12.79
N TYR A 8 11.90 -7.07 -12.42
CA TYR A 8 13.24 -7.56 -12.74
C TYR A 8 13.37 -8.10 -14.19
N ALA A 9 12.25 -8.35 -14.87
CA ALA A 9 12.22 -8.87 -16.23
C ALA A 9 11.20 -8.14 -17.13
N PRO A 10 11.28 -6.80 -17.26
CA PRO A 10 10.31 -6.01 -18.04
C PRO A 10 10.29 -6.39 -19.53
N GLN A 11 11.37 -6.96 -20.06
CA GLN A 11 11.47 -7.47 -21.43
C GLN A 11 10.48 -8.60 -21.74
N LEU A 12 9.85 -9.21 -20.73
CA LEU A 12 8.82 -10.22 -20.91
C LEU A 12 7.46 -9.62 -21.32
N LEU A 13 7.22 -8.34 -21.04
CA LEU A 13 5.91 -7.69 -21.26
C LEU A 13 5.43 -7.73 -22.72
N PRO A 14 6.29 -7.49 -23.74
CA PRO A 14 5.88 -7.65 -25.14
C PRO A 14 5.47 -9.08 -25.50
N PHE A 15 6.15 -10.10 -24.96
CA PHE A 15 5.82 -11.50 -25.22
C PHE A 15 4.52 -11.91 -24.54
N ILE A 16 4.30 -11.45 -23.31
CA ILE A 16 3.03 -11.63 -22.59
C ILE A 16 1.89 -10.99 -23.39
N LYS A 17 2.09 -9.78 -23.92
CA LYS A 17 1.11 -9.13 -24.79
C LYS A 17 0.77 -9.97 -26.01
N MET A 18 1.77 -10.47 -26.73
CA MET A 18 1.56 -11.31 -27.91
C MET A 18 0.76 -12.58 -27.58
N ALA A 19 1.05 -13.22 -26.44
CA ALA A 19 0.32 -14.40 -25.99
C ALA A 19 -1.14 -14.07 -25.62
N VAL A 20 -1.37 -12.99 -24.86
CA VAL A 20 -2.72 -12.56 -24.47
C VAL A 20 -3.55 -12.14 -25.69
N ASP A 21 -2.94 -11.47 -26.67
CA ASP A 21 -3.62 -11.03 -27.89
C ASP A 21 -4.06 -12.20 -28.79
N LYS A 22 -3.32 -13.32 -28.74
CA LYS A 22 -3.61 -14.54 -29.49
C LYS A 22 -4.80 -15.32 -28.92
N ASP A 23 -4.78 -15.61 -27.62
CA ASP A 23 -5.77 -16.50 -26.99
C ASP A 23 -6.95 -15.73 -26.38
N ARG A 24 -6.78 -14.44 -26.06
CA ARG A 24 -7.79 -13.51 -25.51
C ARG A 24 -8.60 -14.05 -24.33
N GLN A 25 -8.02 -14.93 -23.52
CA GLN A 25 -8.63 -15.44 -22.29
C GLN A 25 -8.21 -14.58 -21.08
N PRO A 26 -9.17 -14.13 -20.24
CA PRO A 26 -8.84 -13.50 -18.97
C PRO A 26 -8.06 -14.44 -18.04
N GLY A 27 -7.10 -13.92 -17.29
CA GLY A 27 -6.38 -14.67 -16.26
C GLY A 27 -5.25 -15.59 -16.75
N LEU A 28 -4.83 -15.50 -18.01
CA LEU A 28 -3.69 -16.25 -18.56
C LEU A 28 -2.39 -16.02 -17.75
N PHE A 29 -2.16 -14.78 -17.33
CA PHE A 29 -0.98 -14.36 -16.59
C PHE A 29 -1.37 -13.61 -15.32
N TRP A 30 -0.69 -13.96 -14.23
CA TRP A 30 -0.69 -13.22 -12.98
C TRP A 30 0.71 -12.65 -12.80
N LEU A 31 0.80 -11.35 -12.58
CA LEU A 31 2.05 -10.63 -12.40
C LEU A 31 2.04 -10.03 -11.00
N THR A 32 3.09 -10.24 -10.23
CA THR A 32 3.30 -9.56 -8.95
C THR A 32 4.46 -8.58 -9.07
N GLY A 33 4.53 -7.62 -8.16
CA GLY A 33 5.69 -6.78 -8.00
C GLY A 33 5.60 -5.94 -6.75
N SER A 34 6.66 -5.95 -5.96
CA SER A 34 6.82 -5.10 -4.77
C SER A 34 7.06 -3.64 -5.12
N GLN A 35 7.61 -3.35 -6.31
CA GLN A 35 7.88 -1.99 -6.79
C GLN A 35 6.77 -1.46 -7.69
N GLN A 36 5.83 -0.74 -7.10
CA GLN A 36 4.64 -0.28 -7.81
C GLN A 36 4.96 0.58 -9.04
N PHE A 37 5.92 1.50 -8.95
CA PHE A 37 6.13 2.50 -10.01
C PHE A 37 6.86 1.94 -11.24
N HIS A 38 7.90 1.13 -11.05
CA HIS A 38 8.59 0.46 -12.14
C HIS A 38 7.66 -0.51 -12.87
N LEU A 39 6.83 -1.23 -12.11
CA LEU A 39 5.83 -2.12 -12.66
C LEU A 39 4.80 -1.36 -13.50
N MET A 40 4.25 -0.26 -12.96
CA MET A 40 3.24 0.54 -13.66
C MET A 40 3.75 1.16 -14.96
N LYS A 41 5.02 1.61 -15.02
CA LYS A 41 5.58 2.19 -16.24
C LYS A 41 5.59 1.20 -17.40
N GLY A 42 6.13 0.00 -17.19
CA GLY A 42 6.19 -1.02 -18.25
C GLY A 42 4.82 -1.60 -18.62
N VAL A 43 3.96 -1.81 -17.62
CA VAL A 43 2.62 -2.39 -17.79
C VAL A 43 1.69 -1.42 -18.52
N SER A 44 1.69 -0.13 -18.18
CA SER A 44 0.87 0.89 -18.86
C SER A 44 1.25 1.06 -20.33
N GLU A 45 2.53 0.93 -20.69
CA GLU A 45 2.98 1.02 -22.08
C GLU A 45 2.61 -0.24 -22.89
N SER A 46 2.82 -1.42 -22.30
CA SER A 46 2.74 -2.69 -23.05
C SER A 46 1.35 -3.35 -23.01
N LEU A 47 0.64 -3.25 -21.88
CA LEU A 47 -0.55 -4.04 -21.55
C LEU A 47 -1.81 -3.20 -21.27
N ALA A 48 -1.83 -1.92 -21.65
CA ALA A 48 -3.02 -1.07 -21.54
C ALA A 48 -4.28 -1.74 -22.10
N GLY A 49 -5.36 -1.70 -21.33
CA GLY A 49 -6.66 -2.31 -21.67
C GLY A 49 -6.73 -3.84 -21.56
N ARG A 50 -5.62 -4.52 -21.20
CA ARG A 50 -5.53 -6.00 -21.13
C ARG A 50 -5.13 -6.52 -19.75
N VAL A 51 -5.00 -5.62 -18.78
CA VAL A 51 -4.51 -5.92 -17.43
C VAL A 51 -5.48 -5.37 -16.41
N GLY A 52 -5.78 -6.17 -15.39
CA GLY A 52 -6.40 -5.71 -14.15
C GLY A 52 -5.32 -5.49 -13.11
N ILE A 53 -5.36 -4.36 -12.41
CA ILE A 53 -4.40 -4.05 -11.34
C ILE A 53 -5.10 -4.23 -10.00
N ILE A 54 -4.56 -5.11 -9.17
CA ILE A 54 -5.04 -5.33 -7.80
C ILE A 54 -3.94 -4.84 -6.86
N ARG A 55 -4.31 -3.93 -5.95
CA ARG A 55 -3.41 -3.44 -4.89
C ARG A 55 -3.68 -4.23 -3.63
N LEU A 56 -2.67 -4.93 -3.14
CA LEU A 56 -2.71 -5.58 -1.83
C LEU A 56 -2.30 -4.57 -0.76
N LEU A 57 -3.17 -4.38 0.23
CA LEU A 57 -2.88 -3.56 1.40
C LEU A 57 -2.26 -4.43 2.50
N GLY A 58 -1.85 -3.79 3.60
CA GLY A 58 -1.49 -4.52 4.80
C GLY A 58 -2.66 -5.36 5.33
N PHE A 59 -2.34 -6.33 6.18
CA PHE A 59 -3.32 -7.21 6.80
C PHE A 59 -4.40 -6.39 7.52
N SER A 60 -5.65 -6.63 7.14
CA SER A 60 -6.79 -6.25 7.96
C SER A 60 -6.73 -6.96 9.31
N TYR A 61 -7.41 -6.40 10.30
CA TYR A 61 -7.51 -7.02 11.63
C TYR A 61 -8.05 -8.47 11.55
N ARG A 62 -8.99 -8.73 10.64
CA ARG A 62 -9.57 -10.07 10.44
C ARG A 62 -8.60 -11.07 9.84
N GLU A 63 -7.79 -10.64 8.87
CA GLU A 63 -6.74 -11.48 8.30
C GLU A 63 -5.67 -11.81 9.34
N ARG A 64 -5.27 -10.83 10.15
CA ARG A 64 -4.34 -11.05 11.27
C ARG A 64 -4.87 -12.09 12.27
N MET A 65 -6.17 -12.09 12.51
CA MET A 65 -6.83 -13.07 13.40
C MET A 65 -7.12 -14.42 12.73
N GLY A 66 -6.84 -14.57 11.43
CA GLY A 66 -7.13 -15.80 10.68
C GLY A 66 -8.62 -16.09 10.47
N ARG A 67 -9.48 -15.07 10.52
CA ARG A 67 -10.96 -15.22 10.50
C ARG A 67 -11.63 -14.75 9.21
N THR A 68 -10.90 -14.67 8.10
CA THR A 68 -11.42 -14.20 6.81
C THR A 68 -12.54 -15.07 6.26
N ALA A 69 -12.44 -16.40 6.40
CA ALA A 69 -13.46 -17.33 5.92
C ALA A 69 -14.81 -17.20 6.65
N GLN A 70 -14.81 -16.61 7.84
CA GLN A 70 -16.00 -16.48 8.68
C GLN A 70 -16.75 -15.17 8.43
N TYR A 71 -16.14 -14.20 7.74
CA TYR A 71 -16.71 -12.86 7.62
C TYR A 71 -16.54 -12.28 6.21
N PRO A 72 -17.63 -11.81 5.57
CA PRO A 72 -17.52 -11.14 4.29
C PRO A 72 -16.71 -9.83 4.43
N PRO A 73 -16.09 -9.35 3.33
CA PRO A 73 -15.38 -8.07 3.29
C PRO A 73 -16.20 -6.91 3.87
N PHE A 74 -15.55 -5.84 4.33
CA PHE A 74 -16.26 -4.63 4.71
C PHE A 74 -16.75 -3.92 3.46
N LEU A 75 -18.07 -3.91 3.26
CA LEU A 75 -18.75 -3.14 2.24
C LEU A 75 -19.45 -1.96 2.93
N PRO A 76 -19.14 -0.70 2.57
CA PRO A 76 -19.73 0.49 3.17
C PRO A 76 -21.15 0.75 2.63
N VAL A 77 -22.01 -0.28 2.64
CA VAL A 77 -23.42 -0.16 2.25
C VAL A 77 -24.28 -0.09 3.50
N PRO A 78 -25.30 0.77 3.56
CA PRO A 78 -26.11 0.99 4.75
C PRO A 78 -26.63 -0.31 5.38
N GLU A 79 -27.10 -1.25 4.55
CA GLU A 79 -27.67 -2.52 4.99
C GLU A 79 -26.63 -3.39 5.73
N ILE A 80 -25.39 -3.40 5.26
CA ILE A 80 -24.29 -4.15 5.88
C ILE A 80 -23.78 -3.44 7.14
N ILE A 81 -23.81 -2.11 7.17
CA ILE A 81 -23.44 -1.33 8.35
C ILE A 81 -24.45 -1.56 9.47
N GLU A 82 -25.74 -1.48 9.17
CA GLU A 82 -26.82 -1.74 10.12
C GLU A 82 -26.75 -3.18 10.65
N ALA A 83 -26.61 -4.16 9.76
CA ALA A 83 -26.46 -5.56 10.16
C ALA A 83 -25.24 -5.79 11.08
N ARG A 84 -24.16 -5.02 10.92
CA ARG A 84 -22.95 -5.13 11.77
C ARG A 84 -23.02 -4.33 13.06
N SER A 85 -23.83 -3.27 13.10
CA SER A 85 -24.08 -2.49 14.32
C SER A 85 -24.92 -3.25 15.33
N GLN A 86 -25.70 -4.24 14.86
CA GLN A 86 -26.40 -5.18 15.72
C GLN A 86 -25.37 -6.18 16.26
N THR A 87 -25.02 -6.04 17.53
CA THR A 87 -23.94 -6.74 18.24
C THR A 87 -23.99 -8.27 18.10
N ASP A 88 -25.18 -8.84 17.85
CA ASP A 88 -25.41 -10.28 17.71
C ASP A 88 -25.03 -10.86 16.32
N ALA A 89 -24.74 -10.02 15.32
CA ALA A 89 -24.41 -10.49 13.97
C ALA A 89 -22.96 -11.00 13.82
N LEU A 90 -22.07 -10.70 14.78
CA LEU A 90 -20.69 -11.22 14.82
C LEU A 90 -20.33 -11.74 16.23
N PRO A 91 -20.82 -12.93 16.64
CA PRO A 91 -20.66 -13.47 17.99
C PRO A 91 -19.21 -13.77 18.45
N SER A 92 -18.20 -13.65 17.58
CA SER A 92 -16.86 -14.19 17.87
C SER A 92 -15.77 -13.16 18.17
N LEU A 93 -15.95 -11.87 17.86
CA LEU A 93 -14.92 -10.87 18.15
C LEU A 93 -15.19 -10.29 19.55
N ALA A 94 -14.44 -10.77 20.53
CA ALA A 94 -14.41 -10.15 21.84
C ALA A 94 -14.16 -8.63 21.67
N PRO A 95 -14.89 -7.77 22.38
CA PRO A 95 -14.68 -6.33 22.29
C PRO A 95 -13.23 -6.02 22.66
N LEU A 96 -12.55 -5.29 21.77
CA LEU A 96 -11.17 -4.88 21.99
C LEU A 96 -11.13 -3.79 23.05
N SER A 97 -10.25 -3.94 24.04
CA SER A 97 -9.89 -2.86 24.94
C SER A 97 -9.14 -1.77 24.19
N LEU A 98 -9.20 -0.54 24.71
CA LEU A 98 -8.44 0.59 24.15
C LEU A 98 -6.94 0.29 24.03
N LYS A 99 -6.38 -0.46 24.99
CA LYS A 99 -4.96 -0.87 24.98
C LYS A 99 -4.64 -1.82 23.82
N GLU A 100 -5.54 -2.74 23.52
CA GLU A 100 -5.37 -3.67 22.39
C GLU A 100 -5.52 -2.94 21.06
N VAL A 101 -6.52 -2.07 20.93
CA VAL A 101 -6.68 -1.20 19.75
C VAL A 101 -5.42 -0.40 19.51
N TYR A 102 -4.88 0.25 20.56
CA TYR A 102 -3.63 0.97 20.48
C TYR A 102 -2.46 0.07 20.05
N LYS A 103 -2.30 -1.12 20.66
CA LYS A 103 -1.24 -2.08 20.28
C LYS A 103 -1.33 -2.46 18.81
N ILE A 104 -2.54 -2.69 18.29
CA ILE A 104 -2.78 -3.05 16.88
C ILE A 104 -2.37 -1.89 15.97
N ILE A 105 -2.85 -0.67 16.24
CA ILE A 105 -2.53 0.53 15.45
C ILE A 105 -1.02 0.81 15.49
N TRP A 106 -0.42 0.78 16.67
CA TRP A 106 1.00 1.06 16.88
C TRP A 106 1.91 0.04 16.18
N ARG A 107 1.54 -1.25 16.19
CA ARG A 107 2.28 -2.29 15.46
C ARG A 107 2.13 -2.16 13.95
N GLY A 108 0.99 -1.68 13.47
CA GLY A 108 0.68 -1.57 12.06
C GLY A 108 0.28 -2.89 11.41
N ALA A 109 0.09 -2.84 10.09
CA ALA A 109 -0.55 -3.90 9.30
C ALA A 109 0.41 -4.66 8.35
N LEU A 110 1.71 -4.34 8.36
CA LEU A 110 2.66 -5.02 7.49
C LEU A 110 2.81 -6.50 7.91
N PRO A 111 2.89 -7.46 6.96
CA PRO A 111 2.80 -8.89 7.23
C PRO A 111 3.67 -9.36 8.39
N THR A 112 4.98 -9.05 8.35
CA THR A 112 5.94 -9.48 9.37
C THR A 112 5.55 -8.96 10.76
N VAL A 113 5.30 -7.66 10.90
CA VAL A 113 5.01 -7.04 12.21
C VAL A 113 3.62 -7.39 12.73
N ALA A 114 2.67 -7.67 11.83
CA ALA A 114 1.30 -8.02 12.16
C ALA A 114 1.16 -9.49 12.61
N LEU A 115 1.91 -10.41 11.99
CA LEU A 115 1.82 -11.85 12.25
C LEU A 115 2.77 -12.32 13.35
N HIS A 116 3.92 -11.66 13.52
CA HIS A 116 4.98 -12.05 14.45
C HIS A 116 5.11 -11.02 15.58
N GLU A 117 4.57 -11.33 16.76
CA GLU A 117 4.60 -10.42 17.92
C GLU A 117 6.03 -10.19 18.45
N GLU A 118 6.90 -11.18 18.27
CA GLU A 118 8.32 -11.19 18.62
C GLU A 118 9.17 -10.25 17.76
N THR A 119 8.65 -9.79 16.61
CA THR A 119 9.38 -8.88 15.74
C THR A 119 9.65 -7.56 16.46
N ASP A 120 10.91 -7.13 16.49
CA ASP A 120 11.27 -5.77 16.90
C ASP A 120 10.72 -4.78 15.86
N ARG A 121 9.68 -4.03 16.29
CA ARG A 121 9.00 -3.06 15.43
C ARG A 121 9.96 -1.96 14.98
N ASP A 122 10.76 -1.42 15.89
CA ASP A 122 11.58 -0.24 15.60
C ASP A 122 12.67 -0.60 14.60
N LEU A 123 13.34 -1.74 14.79
CA LEU A 123 14.31 -2.28 13.85
C LEU A 123 13.69 -2.61 12.49
N PHE A 124 12.49 -3.20 12.49
CA PHE A 124 11.78 -3.53 11.25
C PHE A 124 11.46 -2.26 10.45
N TYR A 125 10.81 -1.27 11.07
CA TYR A 125 10.41 -0.06 10.36
C TYR A 125 11.60 0.81 9.96
N SER A 126 12.66 0.88 10.79
CA SER A 126 13.88 1.60 10.39
C SER A 126 14.51 1.00 9.15
N SER A 127 14.61 -0.33 9.10
CA SER A 127 15.16 -1.08 7.96
C SER A 127 14.27 -0.97 6.72
N TYR A 128 12.96 -1.04 6.90
CA TYR A 128 11.98 -0.87 5.82
C TYR A 128 12.06 0.53 5.21
N VAL A 129 12.01 1.58 6.04
CA VAL A 129 12.11 2.97 5.58
C VAL A 129 13.45 3.21 4.88
N GLN A 130 14.56 2.71 5.43
CA GLN A 130 15.87 2.85 4.79
C GLN A 130 15.89 2.21 3.39
N THR A 131 15.38 1.00 3.27
CA THR A 131 15.36 0.27 1.99
C THR A 131 14.45 0.96 0.97
N TYR A 132 13.27 1.42 1.39
CA TYR A 132 12.34 2.17 0.56
C TYR A 132 12.96 3.49 0.05
N LEU A 133 13.65 4.24 0.93
CA LEU A 133 14.31 5.49 0.53
C LEU A 133 15.45 5.24 -0.47
N GLN A 134 16.24 4.18 -0.25
CA GLN A 134 17.39 3.88 -1.08
C GLN A 134 17.01 3.34 -2.46
N ARG A 135 15.97 2.51 -2.54
CA ARG A 135 15.55 1.82 -3.77
C ARG A 135 14.46 2.57 -4.51
N ASP A 136 13.33 2.82 -3.87
CA ASP A 136 12.14 3.32 -4.57
C ASP A 136 12.19 4.84 -4.73
N VAL A 137 12.50 5.58 -3.67
CA VAL A 137 12.40 7.06 -3.70
C VAL A 137 13.53 7.71 -4.50
N ARG A 138 14.74 7.13 -4.45
CA ARG A 138 15.91 7.65 -5.16
C ARG A 138 15.69 7.71 -6.67
N ASP A 139 15.07 6.67 -7.23
CA ASP A 139 14.84 6.55 -8.67
C ASP A 139 13.65 7.38 -9.16
N LEU A 140 12.65 7.60 -8.30
CA LEU A 140 11.37 8.20 -8.72
C LEU A 140 11.39 9.70 -8.92
N ALA A 141 12.14 10.42 -8.11
CA ALA A 141 11.94 11.86 -8.01
C ALA A 141 13.22 12.68 -8.15
N ARG A 142 14.34 12.04 -8.54
CA ARG A 142 15.67 12.68 -8.55
C ARG A 142 15.87 13.50 -7.29
N ILE A 143 15.38 12.98 -6.16
CA ILE A 143 15.41 13.69 -4.89
C ILE A 143 16.89 13.75 -4.52
N GLY A 144 17.49 14.92 -4.69
CA GLY A 144 18.88 15.15 -4.34
C GLY A 144 19.11 15.00 -2.84
N ASP A 145 18.10 15.34 -2.03
CA ASP A 145 18.18 15.34 -0.56
C ASP A 145 17.20 14.32 0.05
N LEU A 146 17.69 13.10 0.30
CA LEU A 146 16.95 12.04 0.99
C LEU A 146 16.65 12.40 2.45
N THR A 147 17.46 13.25 3.08
CA THR A 147 17.24 13.70 4.46
C THR A 147 16.02 14.62 4.51
N ALA A 148 15.88 15.55 3.57
CA ALA A 148 14.68 16.37 3.43
C ALA A 148 13.43 15.53 3.19
N PHE A 149 13.52 14.49 2.35
CA PHE A 149 12.40 13.58 2.13
C PHE A 149 12.04 12.78 3.39
N LEU A 150 13.03 12.33 4.17
CA LEU A 150 12.77 11.67 5.46
C LEU A 150 12.09 12.62 6.46
N ARG A 151 12.48 13.90 6.51
CA ARG A 151 11.76 14.92 7.30
C ARG A 151 10.32 15.06 6.83
N PHE A 152 10.09 15.12 5.52
CA PHE A 152 8.76 15.18 4.94
C PHE A 152 7.90 13.94 5.24
N LEU A 153 8.47 12.74 5.20
CA LEU A 153 7.79 11.51 5.59
C LEU A 153 7.35 11.56 7.06
N ARG A 154 8.22 12.03 7.96
CA ARG A 154 7.91 12.20 9.38
C ARG A 154 6.83 13.26 9.62
N ALA A 155 6.91 14.40 8.93
CA ALA A 155 5.88 15.44 8.98
C ALA A 155 4.52 14.89 8.51
N SER A 156 4.51 14.13 7.42
CA SER A 156 3.29 13.48 6.90
C SER A 156 2.67 12.52 7.92
N ALA A 157 3.50 11.74 8.62
CA ALA A 157 3.04 10.86 9.69
C ALA A 157 2.45 11.64 10.88
N ALA A 158 3.06 12.77 11.27
CA ALA A 158 2.58 13.60 12.38
C ALA A 158 1.23 14.30 12.07
N HIS A 159 0.97 14.62 10.79
CA HIS A 159 -0.29 15.22 10.33
C HIS A 159 -1.38 14.18 10.01
N SER A 160 -1.14 12.89 10.28
CA SER A 160 -2.13 11.84 10.03
C SER A 160 -3.39 12.02 10.88
N GLY A 161 -4.56 11.95 10.24
CA GLY A 161 -5.86 12.11 10.91
C GLY A 161 -6.37 13.56 10.99
N GLN A 162 -5.70 14.51 10.32
CA GLN A 162 -6.11 15.90 10.19
C GLN A 162 -6.48 16.26 8.74
N LEU A 163 -7.06 17.44 8.53
CA LEU A 163 -7.26 17.97 7.18
C LEU A 163 -5.89 18.20 6.50
N LEU A 164 -5.78 17.87 5.21
CA LEU A 164 -4.52 18.00 4.48
C LEU A 164 -4.07 19.47 4.38
N ASP A 165 -2.99 19.80 5.08
CA ASP A 165 -2.29 21.09 4.99
C ASP A 165 -0.93 20.95 4.29
N LEU A 166 -0.89 21.19 2.98
CA LEU A 166 0.35 21.16 2.20
C LEU A 166 1.34 22.24 2.63
N ALA A 167 0.87 23.40 3.11
CA ALA A 167 1.75 24.48 3.54
C ALA A 167 2.41 24.13 4.88
N GLY A 168 1.67 23.51 5.81
CA GLY A 168 2.20 22.94 7.05
C GLY A 168 3.27 21.89 6.79
N LEU A 169 2.98 20.90 5.95
CA LEU A 169 3.95 19.87 5.58
C LEU A 169 5.23 20.44 4.94
N ALA A 170 5.09 21.46 4.10
CA ALA A 170 6.22 22.12 3.46
C ALA A 170 7.11 22.85 4.49
N ARG A 171 6.50 23.56 5.44
CA ARG A 171 7.21 24.24 6.53
C ARG A 171 7.93 23.25 7.44
N ASP A 172 7.25 22.19 7.88
CA ASP A 172 7.81 21.20 8.81
C ASP A 172 8.97 20.39 8.20
N ALA A 173 8.97 20.21 6.88
CA ALA A 173 10.02 19.52 6.16
C ALA A 173 11.15 20.42 5.64
N ASP A 174 10.99 21.74 5.75
CA ASP A 174 11.85 22.78 5.17
C ASP A 174 12.01 22.64 3.64
N ILE A 175 10.88 22.65 2.93
CA ILE A 175 10.81 22.52 1.47
C ILE A 175 9.82 23.49 0.83
N ALA A 176 9.92 23.68 -0.48
CA ALA A 176 8.93 24.48 -1.22
C ALA A 176 7.55 23.78 -1.27
N PRO A 177 6.42 24.52 -1.25
CA PRO A 177 5.08 23.93 -1.31
C PRO A 177 4.81 23.05 -2.54
N ASN A 178 5.38 23.40 -3.70
CA ASN A 178 5.29 22.57 -4.91
C ASN A 178 6.02 21.23 -4.74
N THR A 179 7.14 21.21 -4.03
CA THR A 179 7.88 19.99 -3.68
C THR A 179 7.05 19.12 -2.74
N ALA A 180 6.41 19.70 -1.73
CA ALA A 180 5.51 18.97 -0.82
C ALA A 180 4.36 18.28 -1.59
N LYS A 181 3.74 18.98 -2.56
CA LYS A 181 2.70 18.40 -3.42
C LYS A 181 3.23 17.23 -4.26
N SER A 182 4.43 17.38 -4.84
CA SER A 182 5.07 16.33 -5.62
C SER A 182 5.42 15.12 -4.76
N TRP A 183 6.04 15.33 -3.60
CA TRP A 183 6.44 14.25 -2.69
C TRP A 183 5.25 13.52 -2.07
N LEU A 184 4.16 14.25 -1.77
CA LEU A 184 2.92 13.60 -1.32
C LEU A 184 2.37 12.63 -2.37
N SER A 185 2.50 12.94 -3.66
CA SER A 185 2.06 12.04 -4.74
C SER A 185 2.90 10.77 -4.87
N ILE A 186 4.12 10.77 -4.33
CA ILE A 186 4.99 9.58 -4.23
C ILE A 186 4.56 8.70 -3.06
N LEU A 187 4.26 9.33 -1.90
CA LEU A 187 3.84 8.60 -0.68
C LEU A 187 2.41 8.06 -0.76
N VAL A 188 1.52 8.79 -1.42
CA VAL A 188 0.15 8.38 -1.70
C VAL A 188 0.05 8.18 -3.20
N PRO A 189 0.32 6.96 -3.71
CA PRO A 189 0.12 6.68 -5.11
C PRO A 189 -1.35 6.94 -5.41
N ARG A 190 -1.64 8.00 -6.17
CA ARG A 190 -3.01 8.30 -6.58
C ARG A 190 -3.55 7.08 -7.32
N SER A 191 -4.70 6.59 -6.85
CA SER A 191 -5.63 5.80 -7.63
C SER A 191 -6.18 6.68 -8.75
N SER A 192 -5.35 7.03 -9.73
CA SER A 192 -5.80 7.60 -11.00
C SER A 192 -6.05 6.45 -11.96
N CYS A 193 -7.08 5.67 -11.66
CA CYS A 193 -7.87 5.01 -12.69
C CYS A 193 -9.31 5.42 -12.41
N ALA A 194 -9.93 6.00 -13.43
CA ALA A 194 -11.36 6.26 -13.50
C ALA A 194 -12.17 4.97 -13.26
#